data_AF-A0A7K1VP38-F1
#
_entry.id   AF-A0A7K1VP38-F1
#
_cell.length_a   1.000
_cell.length_b   1.000
_cell.length_c   1.000
_cell.angle_alpha   90.00
_cell.angle_beta   90.00
_cell.angle_gamma   90.00
#
_symmetry.space_group_name_H-M   'P 1'
#
loop_
_entity.id
_entity.type
_entity.pdbx_description
1 polymer ?
#
loop_
_entity_poly.entity_id
_entity_poly.type
_entity_poly.pdbx_seq_one_letter_code
_entity_poly.pdbx_strand_id
1 'polypeptide(L)'
;MIALSRSHLPFTGPVHDLPVPTEVNLDEIVSEVSARLRGRFPDRPEAEVESVVRAELDALADRPIQDYLSVLTERAAKTRLKKSRPDA
;
A
#
# COMPACT_ATOMS: atom_id res chain seq x y z
N MET A 1 -6.46 17.96 -47.43
CA MET A 1 -7.57 18.16 -46.48
C MET A 1 -8.62 17.09 -46.73
N ILE A 2 -8.71 16.02 -45.91
CA ILE A 2 -9.95 15.27 -45.64
C ILE A 2 -9.83 14.73 -44.20
N ALA A 3 -10.85 15.00 -43.39
CA ALA A 3 -10.89 14.81 -41.94
C ALA A 3 -11.03 13.33 -41.52
N LEU A 4 -10.21 12.88 -40.56
CA LEU A 4 -10.41 11.61 -39.88
C LEU A 4 -11.42 11.83 -38.74
N SER A 5 -12.70 11.60 -39.03
CA SER A 5 -13.75 11.51 -38.02
C SER A 5 -13.49 10.26 -37.17
N ARG A 6 -12.91 10.47 -35.99
CA ARG A 6 -12.72 9.41 -34.98
C ARG A 6 -14.05 9.23 -34.27
N SER A 7 -14.85 8.29 -34.76
CA SER A 7 -16.08 7.84 -34.11
C SER A 7 -15.78 7.44 -32.66
N HIS A 8 -16.30 8.21 -31.71
CA HIS A 8 -16.23 7.92 -30.28
C HIS A 8 -17.30 6.86 -29.98
N LEU A 9 -16.93 5.59 -30.08
CA LEU A 9 -17.79 4.51 -29.61
C LEU A 9 -17.71 4.45 -28.08
N PRO A 10 -18.84 4.43 -27.35
CA PRO A 10 -18.82 4.18 -25.92
C PRO A 10 -18.35 2.75 -25.65
N PHE A 11 -17.44 2.59 -24.69
CA PHE A 11 -16.95 1.30 -24.24
C PHE A 11 -18.09 0.54 -23.55
N THR A 12 -18.71 -0.41 -24.26
CA THR A 12 -19.75 -1.32 -23.73
C THR A 12 -19.16 -2.71 -23.46
N GLY A 13 -18.03 -2.77 -22.77
CA GLY A 13 -17.42 -4.01 -22.29
C GLY A 13 -17.73 -4.25 -20.81
N PRO A 14 -17.80 -5.51 -20.34
CA PRO A 14 -17.89 -5.77 -18.91
C PRO A 14 -16.65 -5.19 -18.21
N VAL A 15 -16.86 -4.44 -17.13
CA VAL A 15 -15.86 -3.72 -16.31
C VAL A 15 -14.86 -4.64 -15.57
N HIS A 16 -14.67 -5.88 -16.01
CA HIS A 16 -13.90 -6.91 -15.31
C HIS A 16 -12.38 -6.84 -15.51
N ASP A 17 -11.84 -5.86 -16.24
CA ASP A 17 -10.40 -5.79 -16.56
C ASP A 17 -9.76 -4.43 -16.23
N LEU A 18 -10.29 -3.73 -15.22
CA LEU A 18 -9.46 -2.77 -14.50
C LEU A 18 -8.52 -3.56 -13.57
N PRO A 19 -7.25 -3.18 -13.40
CA PRO A 19 -6.43 -3.74 -12.34
C PRO A 19 -7.18 -3.49 -11.02
N VAL A 20 -7.77 -4.55 -10.48
CA VAL A 20 -8.36 -4.55 -9.15
C VAL A 20 -7.28 -3.99 -8.23
N PRO A 21 -7.56 -2.94 -7.41
CA PRO A 21 -6.60 -2.53 -6.40
C PRO A 21 -6.29 -3.79 -5.60
N THR A 22 -5.02 -4.23 -5.64
CA THR A 22 -4.54 -5.47 -5.04
C THR A 22 -5.32 -5.72 -3.77
N GLU A 23 -6.22 -6.72 -3.76
CA GLU A 23 -7.07 -6.98 -2.59
C GLU A 23 -6.11 -7.29 -1.44
N VAL A 24 -5.93 -6.30 -0.57
CA VAL A 24 -4.95 -6.36 0.49
C VAL A 24 -5.50 -7.34 1.52
N ASN A 25 -4.91 -8.53 1.60
CA ASN A 25 -5.32 -9.54 2.54
C ASN A 25 -4.82 -9.17 3.95
N LEU A 26 -5.75 -8.75 4.81
CA LEU A 26 -5.44 -8.26 6.15
C LEU A 26 -4.82 -9.34 7.04
N ASP A 27 -5.25 -10.61 6.91
CA ASP A 27 -4.69 -11.71 7.72
C ASP A 27 -3.24 -12.02 7.32
N GLU A 28 -2.91 -11.88 6.04
CA GLU A 28 -1.53 -12.04 5.56
C GLU A 28 -0.62 -10.93 6.13
N ILE A 29 -1.12 -9.69 6.18
CA ILE A 29 -0.40 -8.56 6.80
C ILE A 29 -0.20 -8.81 8.29
N VAL A 30 -1.24 -9.22 9.02
CA VAL A 30 -1.17 -9.49 10.45
C VAL A 30 -0.10 -10.55 10.73
N SER A 31 -0.08 -11.63 9.96
CA SER A 31 0.93 -12.69 10.08
C SER A 31 2.35 -12.19 9.82
N GLU A 32 2.58 -11.48 8.70
CA GLU A 32 3.91 -11.01 8.30
C GLU A 32 4.47 -9.96 9.28
N VAL A 33 3.63 -9.05 9.77
CA VAL A 33 4.02 -8.02 10.73
C VAL A 33 4.27 -8.63 12.11
N SER A 34 3.42 -9.55 12.56
CA SER A 34 3.59 -10.23 13.85
C SER A 34 4.89 -11.04 13.90
N ALA A 35 5.23 -11.76 12.82
CA ALA A 35 6.49 -12.49 12.72
C ALA A 35 7.72 -11.57 12.84
N ARG A 36 7.68 -10.39 12.20
CA ARG A 36 8.74 -9.38 12.30
C ARG A 36 8.86 -8.78 13.70
N LEU A 37 7.73 -8.55 14.37
CA LEU A 37 7.70 -7.96 15.71
C LEU A 37 8.17 -8.94 16.79
N ARG A 38 7.92 -10.24 16.65
CA ARG A 38 8.47 -11.26 17.57
C ARG A 38 9.99 -11.23 17.64
N GLY A 39 10.66 -10.99 16.52
CA GLY A 39 12.13 -10.82 16.50
C GLY A 39 12.62 -9.56 17.22
N ARG A 40 11.79 -8.51 17.33
CA ARG A 40 12.13 -7.25 18.03
C ARG A 40 11.65 -7.19 19.48
N PHE A 41 10.61 -7.96 19.82
CA PHE A 41 9.98 -7.97 21.13
C PHE A 41 9.88 -9.43 21.64
N PRO A 42 11.01 -10.11 21.90
CA PRO A 42 11.01 -11.49 22.35
C PRO A 42 10.37 -11.68 23.73
N ASP A 43 10.30 -10.62 24.54
CA ASP A 43 9.74 -10.64 25.89
C ASP A 43 8.21 -10.57 25.92
N ARG A 44 7.55 -10.39 24.77
CA ARG A 44 6.09 -10.28 24.68
C ARG A 44 5.45 -11.56 24.12
N PRO A 45 4.31 -12.00 24.68
CA PRO A 45 3.61 -13.17 24.19
C PRO A 45 3.04 -12.94 22.79
N GLU A 46 3.07 -13.99 21.97
CA GLU A 46 2.62 -14.00 20.57
C GLU A 46 1.20 -13.45 20.40
N ALA A 47 0.27 -13.87 21.25
CA ALA A 47 -1.12 -13.42 21.22
C ALA A 47 -1.28 -11.91 21.49
N GLU A 48 -0.41 -11.33 22.32
CA GLU A 48 -0.42 -9.88 22.58
C GLU A 48 0.10 -9.12 21.35
N VAL A 49 1.18 -9.59 20.73
CA VAL A 49 1.73 -8.99 19.51
C VAL A 49 0.71 -9.03 18.38
N GLU A 50 0.07 -10.17 18.16
CA GLU A 50 -0.94 -10.34 17.10
C GLU A 50 -2.19 -9.46 17.35
N SER A 51 -2.67 -9.41 18.59
CA SER A 51 -3.79 -8.55 18.98
C SER A 51 -3.49 -7.07 18.75
N VAL A 52 -2.28 -6.62 19.07
CA VAL A 52 -1.85 -5.23 18.85
C VAL A 52 -1.77 -4.94 17.35
N VAL A 53 -1.19 -5.84 16.55
CA VAL A 53 -1.09 -5.66 15.10
C VAL A 53 -2.48 -5.57 14.46
N ARG A 54 -3.43 -6.43 14.85
CA ARG A 54 -4.79 -6.40 14.32
C ARG A 54 -5.53 -5.11 14.70
N ALA A 55 -5.40 -4.66 15.95
CA ALA A 55 -6.01 -3.40 16.39
C ALA A 55 -5.47 -2.16 15.64
N GLU A 56 -4.15 -2.10 15.42
CA GLU A 56 -3.54 -1.03 14.63
C GLU A 56 -3.96 -1.09 13.16
N LEU A 57 -4.10 -2.29 12.59
CA LEU A 57 -4.54 -2.46 11.20
C LEU A 57 -6.00 -2.02 11.01
N ASP A 58 -6.89 -2.37 11.95
CA ASP A 58 -8.29 -1.92 11.93
C ASP A 58 -8.40 -0.40 12.07
N ALA A 59 -7.60 0.22 12.95
CA ALA A 59 -7.57 1.68 13.11
C ALA A 59 -7.06 2.41 11.84
N LEU A 60 -6.29 1.71 11.01
CA LEU A 60 -5.83 2.19 9.71
C LEU A 60 -6.81 1.90 8.58
N ALA A 61 -7.70 0.92 8.72
CA ALA A 61 -8.70 0.58 7.70
C ALA A 61 -9.69 1.73 7.43
N ASP A 62 -9.99 2.53 8.45
CA ASP A 62 -10.82 3.74 8.35
C ASP A 62 -10.12 4.92 7.67
N ARG A 63 -8.82 4.81 7.40
CA ARG A 63 -8.03 5.84 6.70
C ARG A 63 -7.64 5.32 5.32
N PRO A 64 -7.89 6.06 4.23
CA PRO A 64 -7.52 5.60 2.91
C PRO A 64 -6.01 5.32 2.89
N ILE A 65 -5.65 4.04 2.68
CA ILE A 65 -4.26 3.54 2.60
C ILE A 65 -3.40 4.41 1.66
N GLN A 66 -4.03 5.06 0.69
CA GLN A 66 -3.47 6.02 -0.25
C GLN A 66 -2.75 7.21 0.41
N ASP A 67 -3.25 7.71 1.55
CA ASP A 67 -2.61 8.79 2.30
C ASP A 67 -1.28 8.32 2.90
N TYR A 68 -1.25 7.10 3.42
CA TYR A 68 -0.05 6.49 3.99
C TYR A 68 1.00 6.18 2.91
N LEU A 69 0.57 5.65 1.76
CA LEU A 69 1.45 5.42 0.61
C LEU A 69 2.08 6.72 0.10
N SER A 70 1.33 7.82 0.11
CA SER A 70 1.85 9.14 -0.29
C SER A 70 2.98 9.59 0.63
N VAL A 71 2.78 9.51 1.95
CA VAL A 71 3.80 9.87 2.96
C VAL A 71 5.02 8.96 2.89
N LEU A 72 4.82 7.65 2.78
CA LEU A 72 5.93 6.68 2.68
C LEU A 72 6.74 6.88 1.40
N THR A 73 6.06 7.08 0.27
CA THR A 73 6.68 7.36 -1.03
C THR A 73 7.51 8.64 -0.97
N GLU A 74 6.95 9.72 -0.41
CA GLU A 74 7.66 10.99 -0.26
C GLU A 74 8.92 10.83 0.60
N ARG A 75 8.82 10.11 1.73
CA ARG A 75 9.97 9.87 2.61
C ARG A 75 11.05 9.04 1.92
N ALA A 76 10.66 7.98 1.19
CA ALA A 76 11.57 7.14 0.43
C ALA A 76 12.25 7.94 -0.70
N ALA A 77 11.49 8.75 -1.43
CA ALA A 77 11.99 9.62 -2.49
C ALA A 77 12.99 10.65 -1.95
N LYS A 78 12.67 11.37 -0.87
CA LYS A 78 13.60 12.29 -0.20
C LYS A 78 14.89 11.60 0.23
N THR A 79 14.80 10.39 0.79
CA THR A 79 15.98 9.62 1.21
C THR A 79 16.85 9.24 0.01
N ARG A 80 16.25 8.79 -1.09
CA ARG A 80 16.98 8.46 -2.32
C ARG A 80 17.62 9.70 -2.93
N LEU A 81 16.89 10.80 -3.07
CA LEU A 81 17.43 12.08 -3.60
C LEU A 81 18.59 12.61 -2.75
N LYS A 82 18.53 12.46 -1.42
CA LYS A 82 19.65 12.82 -0.53
C LYS A 82 20.87 11.92 -0.74
N LYS A 83 20.68 10.62 -0.96
CA LYS A 83 21.77 9.67 -1.25
C LYS A 83 22.33 9.80 -2.67
N SER A 84 21.49 10.24 -3.61
CA SER A 84 21.84 10.45 -5.02
C SER A 84 22.38 11.85 -5.30
N ARG A 85 22.55 12.70 -4.27
CA ARG A 85 23.31 13.93 -4.39
C ARG A 85 24.78 13.60 -4.05
N PRO A 86 25.68 13.42 -5.04
CA PRO A 86 27.09 13.45 -4.74
C PRO A 86 27.42 14.91 -4.40
N ASP A 87 27.92 15.10 -3.19
CA ASP A 87 28.54 16.32 -2.68
C ASP A 87 27.61 17.55 -2.48
N ALA A 88 27.46 17.90 -1.20
CA ALA A 88 27.59 19.27 -0.73
C ALA A 88 28.46 19.24 0.53
#